data_AF-A0A0K1NZD9-F1
#
_entry.id   AF-A0A0K1NZD9-F1
#
_cell.length_a   1.000
_cell.length_b   1.000
_cell.length_c   1.000
_cell.angle_alpha   90.00
_cell.angle_beta   90.00
_cell.angle_gamma   90.00
#
_symmetry.space_group_name_H-M   'P 1'
#
loop_
_entity.id
_entity.type
_entity.pdbx_description
1 polymer ?
#
loop_
_entity_poly.entity_id
_entity_poly.type
_entity_poly.pdbx_seq_one_letter_code
_entity_poly.pdbx_strand_id
1 'polypeptide(L)'
;AGINKATVSILFDNSDRNRSPLGYKDCQEITVTRQIVVGGRNKYLINGKLAQPSQVQNLFHSVQLNVNNPHFLIMQGRITKVLNMKPPEILSMLEEAAGTRMYETKKEAALKTLEKKQNKVDEINNLLDQEILALEKLRKEKAQYWQWVNGNTELERLKRFCIAYEFIQAEIIRDNAVNGVGQKKARIAEQDESIGKLQGEINEIGAQISALTAQKEELLGAEMKTLSENVDAISHVLVKETSLLNNQKESLKTEKNTADKIVKSIEDIKKSISERDFDVKTAEDGATDLKNRVEDLSKSLEEYEKEYQGVLAGKSSGNEEKCLEDQMRDAKAAVGSAETELKQFKAQIS
;
A
#
# COMPACT_ATOMS: atom_id res chain seq x y z
N ALA A 1 73.77 -93.65 -66.08
CA ALA A 1 72.38 -93.52 -65.61
C ALA A 1 72.32 -94.01 -64.16
N GLY A 2 72.00 -93.15 -63.21
CA GLY A 2 71.98 -93.51 -61.79
C GLY A 2 70.70 -94.26 -61.41
N ILE A 3 70.83 -95.24 -60.50
CA ILE A 3 69.67 -95.91 -59.89
C ILE A 3 69.05 -94.92 -58.90
N ASN A 4 67.93 -94.31 -59.27
CA ASN A 4 67.27 -93.28 -58.46
C ASN A 4 66.13 -93.81 -57.58
N LYS A 5 65.79 -95.10 -57.71
CA LYS A 5 64.70 -95.76 -56.97
C LYS A 5 65.06 -97.22 -56.67
N ALA A 6 64.86 -97.62 -55.41
CA ALA A 6 64.90 -99.01 -54.98
C ALA A 6 63.51 -99.44 -54.50
N THR A 7 63.06 -100.62 -54.90
CA THR A 7 61.78 -101.21 -54.48
C THR A 7 62.05 -102.60 -53.97
N VAL A 8 61.61 -102.88 -52.74
CA VAL A 8 61.68 -104.20 -52.13
C VAL A 8 60.26 -104.63 -51.83
N SER A 9 59.87 -105.79 -52.36
CA SER A 9 58.57 -106.42 -52.09
C SER A 9 58.81 -107.77 -51.44
N ILE A 10 58.05 -108.04 -50.38
CA ILE A 10 58.01 -109.35 -49.73
C ILE A 10 56.60 -109.89 -49.92
N LEU A 11 56.51 -111.12 -50.41
CA LEU A 11 55.27 -111.88 -50.53
C LEU A 11 55.18 -112.84 -49.35
N PHE A 12 54.08 -112.75 -48.61
CA PHE A 12 53.76 -113.65 -47.50
C PHE A 12 52.61 -114.56 -47.91
N ASP A 13 52.79 -115.87 -47.72
CA ASP A 13 51.71 -116.85 -47.76
C ASP A 13 50.78 -116.64 -46.55
N ASN A 14 49.50 -116.44 -46.81
CA ASN A 14 48.45 -116.22 -45.81
C ASN A 14 47.42 -117.36 -45.81
N SER A 15 47.86 -118.59 -46.11
CA SER A 15 47.02 -119.80 -46.07
C SER A 15 46.44 -120.10 -44.68
N ASP A 16 47.18 -119.82 -43.60
CA ASP A 16 46.71 -119.99 -42.22
C ASP A 16 45.89 -118.78 -41.74
N ARG A 17 44.56 -118.93 -41.82
CA ARG A 17 43.59 -117.87 -41.45
C ARG A 17 43.61 -117.47 -39.98
N ASN A 18 44.11 -118.33 -39.09
CA ASN A 18 44.17 -118.03 -37.66
C ASN A 18 45.28 -117.03 -37.33
N ARG A 19 46.34 -117.01 -38.15
CA ARG A 19 47.48 -116.10 -38.02
C ARG A 19 47.37 -114.89 -38.93
N SER A 20 46.34 -114.80 -39.75
CA SER A 20 46.12 -113.67 -40.65
C SER A 20 45.90 -112.36 -39.89
N PRO A 21 46.53 -111.27 -40.33
CA PRO A 21 46.29 -109.96 -39.74
C PRO A 21 44.84 -109.50 -39.95
N LEU A 22 44.33 -108.74 -38.99
CA LEU A 22 42.95 -108.22 -39.02
C LEU A 22 42.73 -107.37 -40.29
N GLY A 23 41.67 -107.67 -41.04
CA GLY A 23 41.32 -106.98 -42.29
C GLY A 23 41.90 -107.60 -43.57
N TYR A 24 42.70 -108.66 -43.46
CA TYR A 24 43.31 -109.36 -44.61
C TYR A 24 43.00 -110.87 -44.65
N LYS A 25 41.97 -111.32 -43.91
CA LYS A 25 41.59 -112.74 -43.83
C LYS A 25 41.12 -113.34 -45.16
N ASP A 26 40.60 -112.49 -46.05
CA ASP A 26 40.10 -112.88 -47.37
C ASP A 26 41.21 -112.94 -48.43
N CYS A 27 42.42 -112.49 -48.11
CA CYS A 27 43.56 -112.50 -49.01
C CYS A 27 44.37 -113.80 -48.81
N GLN A 28 44.58 -114.59 -49.87
CA GLN A 28 45.44 -115.78 -49.81
C GLN A 28 46.92 -115.43 -49.68
N GLU A 29 47.33 -114.28 -50.23
CA GLU A 29 48.70 -113.77 -50.15
C GLU A 29 48.69 -112.30 -49.74
N ILE A 30 49.73 -111.90 -49.01
CA ILE A 30 49.93 -110.51 -48.60
C ILE A 30 51.29 -110.03 -49.12
N THR A 31 51.27 -109.01 -49.98
CA THR A 31 52.48 -108.36 -50.49
C THR A 31 52.74 -107.07 -49.72
N VAL A 32 53.90 -106.95 -49.08
CA VAL A 32 54.35 -105.69 -48.45
C VAL A 32 55.52 -105.13 -49.24
N THR A 33 55.37 -103.92 -49.76
CA THR A 33 56.38 -103.25 -50.59
C THR A 33 56.87 -101.98 -49.94
N ARG A 34 58.18 -101.79 -49.88
CA ARG A 34 58.83 -100.52 -49.51
C ARG A 34 59.55 -99.95 -50.72
N GLN A 35 59.26 -98.71 -51.06
CA GLN A 35 59.94 -97.96 -52.12
C GLN A 35 60.73 -96.80 -51.52
N ILE A 36 62.00 -96.72 -51.88
CA ILE A 36 62.93 -95.64 -51.50
C ILE A 36 63.35 -94.93 -52.78
N VAL A 37 63.26 -93.61 -52.79
CA VAL A 37 63.63 -92.75 -53.93
C VAL A 37 64.70 -91.77 -53.45
N VAL A 38 65.75 -91.59 -54.23
CA VAL A 38 66.83 -90.64 -53.91
C VAL A 38 66.24 -89.22 -53.87
N GLY A 39 66.35 -88.53 -52.73
CA GLY A 39 65.74 -87.21 -52.52
C GLY A 39 64.22 -87.22 -52.30
N GLY A 40 63.58 -88.39 -52.25
CA GLY A 40 62.14 -88.55 -52.06
C GLY A 40 61.75 -89.13 -50.70
N ARG A 41 60.44 -89.14 -50.41
CA ARG A 41 59.88 -89.81 -49.21
C ARG A 41 59.74 -91.31 -49.43
N ASN A 42 60.00 -92.09 -48.38
CA ASN A 42 59.75 -93.53 -48.35
C ASN A 42 58.24 -93.80 -48.53
N LYS A 43 57.90 -94.70 -49.46
CA LYS A 43 56.51 -95.15 -49.67
C LYS A 43 56.37 -96.60 -49.21
N TYR A 44 55.30 -96.88 -48.49
CA TYR A 44 54.92 -98.21 -48.06
C TYR A 44 53.64 -98.62 -48.77
N LEU A 45 53.59 -99.84 -49.30
CA LEU A 45 52.40 -100.39 -49.92
C LEU A 45 52.06 -101.75 -49.32
N ILE A 46 50.77 -102.00 -49.09
CA ILE A 46 50.23 -103.32 -48.74
C ILE A 46 49.29 -103.73 -49.88
N ASN A 47 49.54 -104.86 -50.53
CA ASN A 47 48.79 -105.32 -51.71
C ASN A 47 48.62 -104.22 -52.78
N GLY A 48 49.68 -103.44 -53.02
CA GLY A 48 49.69 -102.33 -53.98
C GLY A 48 48.99 -101.04 -53.53
N LYS A 49 48.31 -101.02 -52.36
CA LYS A 49 47.69 -99.81 -51.80
C LYS A 49 48.67 -99.05 -50.92
N LEU A 50 48.71 -97.71 -51.06
CA LEU A 50 49.55 -96.86 -50.22
C LEU A 50 49.11 -96.96 -48.75
N ALA A 51 50.05 -97.32 -47.88
CA ALA A 51 49.82 -97.47 -46.45
C ALA A 51 50.71 -96.51 -45.66
N GLN A 52 50.23 -96.07 -44.50
CA GLN A 52 51.08 -95.31 -43.59
C GLN A 52 52.13 -96.22 -42.94
N PRO A 53 53.33 -95.71 -42.57
CA PRO A 53 54.33 -96.51 -41.87
C PRO A 53 53.78 -97.17 -40.59
N SER A 54 52.92 -96.47 -39.86
CA SER A 54 52.23 -96.97 -38.66
C SER A 54 51.32 -98.17 -38.96
N GLN A 55 50.62 -98.15 -40.11
CA GLN A 55 49.75 -99.25 -40.52
C GLN A 55 50.55 -100.51 -40.87
N VAL A 56 51.68 -100.36 -41.58
CA VAL A 56 52.60 -101.47 -41.86
C VAL A 56 53.21 -102.01 -40.57
N GLN A 57 53.59 -101.11 -39.66
CA GLN A 57 54.11 -101.51 -38.35
C GLN A 57 53.04 -102.29 -37.57
N ASN A 58 51.80 -101.82 -37.51
CA ASN A 58 50.69 -102.51 -36.85
C ASN A 58 50.36 -103.86 -37.49
N LEU A 59 50.43 -103.96 -38.82
CA LEU A 59 50.29 -105.22 -39.56
C LEU A 59 51.31 -106.24 -39.03
N PHE A 60 52.59 -105.87 -39.01
CA PHE A 60 53.67 -106.74 -38.53
C PHE A 60 53.55 -107.07 -37.04
N HIS A 61 53.10 -106.14 -36.20
CA HIS A 61 52.80 -106.43 -34.79
C HIS A 61 51.67 -107.45 -34.64
N SER A 62 50.63 -107.40 -35.47
CA SER A 62 49.49 -108.32 -35.38
C SER A 62 49.86 -109.78 -35.72
N VAL A 63 50.87 -109.97 -36.57
CA VAL A 63 51.45 -111.29 -36.89
C VAL A 63 52.66 -111.64 -36.02
N GLN A 64 52.89 -110.87 -34.93
CA GLN A 64 54.01 -111.03 -33.99
C GLN A 64 55.41 -110.87 -34.63
N LEU A 65 55.49 -110.27 -35.81
CA LEU A 65 56.75 -109.98 -36.52
C LEU A 65 57.29 -108.61 -36.13
N ASN A 66 57.72 -108.45 -34.88
CA ASN A 66 58.26 -107.18 -34.43
C ASN A 66 59.79 -107.13 -34.59
N VAL A 67 60.30 -106.14 -35.32
CA VAL A 67 61.74 -105.89 -35.53
C VAL A 67 62.46 -105.61 -34.21
N ASN A 68 61.74 -105.14 -33.18
CA ASN A 68 62.29 -104.88 -31.86
C ASN A 68 62.32 -106.12 -30.95
N ASN A 69 61.60 -107.20 -31.32
CA ASN A 69 61.53 -108.43 -30.55
C ASN A 69 62.79 -109.30 -30.82
N PRO A 70 63.54 -109.70 -29.79
CA PRO A 70 64.77 -110.50 -29.95
C PRO A 70 64.53 -111.87 -30.58
N HIS A 71 63.33 -112.43 -30.45
CA HIS A 71 62.98 -113.75 -30.98
C HIS A 71 62.84 -113.77 -32.49
N PHE A 72 62.71 -112.61 -33.15
CA PHE A 72 62.41 -112.54 -34.57
C PHE A 72 63.62 -112.20 -35.45
N LEU A 73 64.48 -111.26 -35.06
CA LEU A 73 65.60 -110.81 -35.89
C LEU A 73 66.88 -110.65 -35.06
N ILE A 74 67.87 -111.49 -35.35
CA ILE A 74 69.20 -111.44 -34.72
C ILE A 74 70.16 -110.70 -35.65
N MET A 75 70.38 -109.41 -35.37
CA MET A 75 71.43 -108.62 -36.04
C MET A 75 72.78 -108.85 -35.36
N GLN A 76 73.88 -108.69 -36.12
CA GLN A 76 75.23 -108.70 -35.55
C GLN A 76 75.36 -107.64 -34.44
N GLY A 77 75.90 -108.01 -33.28
CA GLY A 77 76.02 -107.13 -32.11
C GLY A 77 74.73 -107.00 -31.26
N ARG A 78 73.63 -107.65 -31.63
CA ARG A 78 72.40 -107.63 -30.80
C ARG A 78 72.59 -108.38 -29.48
N ILE A 79 73.40 -109.45 -29.46
CA ILE A 79 73.66 -110.26 -28.25
C ILE A 79 74.37 -109.44 -27.16
N THR A 80 75.39 -108.65 -27.51
CA THR A 80 76.10 -107.79 -26.56
C THR A 80 75.22 -106.64 -26.07
N LYS A 81 74.28 -106.17 -26.90
CA LYS A 81 73.27 -105.20 -26.48
C LYS A 81 72.33 -105.78 -25.43
N VAL A 82 71.79 -106.99 -25.66
CA VAL A 82 70.89 -107.67 -24.70
C VAL A 82 71.59 -107.89 -23.35
N LEU A 83 72.87 -108.29 -23.35
CA LEU A 83 73.66 -108.46 -22.13
C LEU A 83 73.84 -107.16 -21.32
N ASN A 84 73.83 -106.01 -21.98
CA ASN A 84 74.03 -104.70 -21.36
C ASN A 84 72.73 -103.88 -21.21
N MET A 85 71.56 -104.47 -21.44
CA MET A 85 70.28 -103.75 -21.33
C MET A 85 69.99 -103.32 -19.89
N LYS A 86 69.43 -102.12 -19.72
CA LYS A 86 68.95 -101.65 -18.41
C LYS A 86 67.62 -102.32 -18.04
N PRO A 87 67.26 -102.42 -16.74
CA PRO A 87 65.97 -102.99 -16.31
C PRO A 87 64.72 -102.52 -17.09
N PRO A 88 64.51 -101.22 -17.40
CA PRO A 88 63.35 -100.80 -18.21
C PRO A 88 63.40 -101.30 -19.66
N GLU A 89 64.59 -101.48 -20.23
CA GLU A 89 64.74 -102.02 -21.59
C GLU A 89 64.46 -103.52 -21.60
N ILE A 90 64.89 -104.24 -20.57
CA ILE A 90 64.57 -105.67 -20.36
C ILE A 90 63.07 -105.84 -20.17
N LEU A 91 62.43 -104.98 -19.37
CA LEU A 91 60.99 -105.01 -19.16
C LEU A 91 60.24 -104.75 -20.47
N SER A 92 60.63 -103.71 -21.21
CA SER A 92 60.01 -103.41 -22.52
C SER A 92 60.19 -104.57 -23.52
N MET A 93 61.34 -105.24 -23.48
CA MET A 93 61.60 -106.44 -24.29
C MET A 93 60.70 -107.61 -23.87
N LEU A 94 60.48 -107.80 -22.57
CA LEU A 94 59.64 -108.86 -22.01
C LEU A 94 58.15 -108.60 -22.29
N GLU A 95 57.67 -107.37 -22.12
CA GLU A 95 56.31 -106.94 -22.46
C GLU A 95 56.02 -107.07 -23.96
N GLU A 96 57.04 -106.87 -24.80
CA GLU A 96 56.92 -107.07 -26.24
C GLU A 96 56.89 -108.54 -26.63
N ALA A 97 57.65 -109.39 -25.93
CA ALA A 97 57.58 -110.84 -26.08
C ALA A 97 56.25 -111.42 -25.58
N ALA A 98 55.71 -110.88 -24.48
CA ALA A 98 54.40 -111.24 -23.93
C ALA A 98 53.23 -110.61 -24.72
N GLY A 99 53.49 -109.67 -25.63
CA GLY A 99 52.48 -108.96 -26.42
C GLY A 99 51.64 -107.93 -25.63
N THR A 100 51.97 -107.65 -24.36
CA THR A 100 51.23 -106.73 -23.48
C THR A 100 51.50 -105.25 -23.78
N ARG A 101 52.66 -104.94 -24.39
CA ARG A 101 53.09 -103.57 -24.70
C ARG A 101 52.07 -102.75 -25.51
N MET A 102 51.43 -103.38 -26.49
CA MET A 102 50.40 -102.74 -27.32
C MET A 102 49.15 -102.36 -26.52
N TYR A 103 48.75 -103.22 -25.58
CA TYR A 103 47.61 -102.98 -24.72
C TYR A 103 47.89 -101.83 -23.75
N GLU A 104 49.06 -101.83 -23.11
CA GLU A 104 49.45 -100.77 -22.16
C GLU A 104 49.56 -99.41 -22.83
N THR A 105 50.18 -99.35 -24.02
CA THR A 105 50.28 -98.10 -24.79
C THR A 105 48.90 -97.55 -25.15
N LYS A 106 47.97 -98.42 -25.57
CA LYS A 106 46.58 -98.02 -25.87
C LYS A 106 45.83 -97.57 -24.62
N LYS A 107 46.01 -98.27 -23.49
CA LYS A 107 45.41 -97.92 -22.20
C LYS A 107 45.88 -96.54 -21.75
N GLU A 108 47.18 -96.26 -21.80
CA GLU A 108 47.74 -94.96 -21.40
C GLU A 108 47.23 -93.83 -22.31
N ALA A 109 47.18 -94.06 -23.64
CA ALA A 109 46.62 -93.09 -24.57
C ALA A 109 45.13 -92.81 -24.31
N ALA A 110 44.35 -93.85 -23.99
CA ALA A 110 42.94 -93.72 -23.64
C ALA A 110 42.75 -92.92 -22.34
N LEU A 111 43.54 -93.22 -21.30
CA LEU A 111 43.51 -92.51 -20.02
C LEU A 111 43.85 -91.03 -20.19
N LYS A 112 44.91 -90.71 -20.95
CA LYS A 112 45.27 -89.31 -21.27
C LYS A 112 44.17 -88.58 -22.04
N THR A 113 43.45 -89.30 -22.91
CA THR A 113 42.33 -88.71 -23.65
C THR A 113 41.14 -88.46 -22.73
N LEU A 114 40.84 -89.40 -21.83
CA LEU A 114 39.76 -89.28 -20.85
C LEU A 114 40.01 -88.11 -19.90
N GLU A 115 41.22 -87.98 -19.37
CA GLU A 115 41.62 -86.85 -18.52
C GLU A 115 41.42 -85.50 -19.22
N LYS A 116 41.88 -85.38 -20.48
CA LYS A 116 41.65 -84.16 -21.28
C LYS A 116 40.17 -83.87 -21.50
N LYS A 117 39.34 -84.90 -21.67
CA LYS A 117 37.89 -84.74 -21.84
C LYS A 117 37.23 -84.33 -20.53
N GLN A 118 37.64 -84.90 -19.41
CA GLN A 118 37.13 -84.53 -18.09
C GLN A 118 37.42 -83.07 -17.78
N ASN A 119 38.66 -82.61 -17.98
CA ASN A 119 39.03 -81.21 -17.79
C ASN A 119 38.17 -80.26 -18.63
N LYS A 120 37.79 -80.67 -19.86
CA LYS A 120 36.88 -79.89 -20.71
C LYS A 120 35.43 -79.89 -20.23
N VAL A 121 34.95 -80.98 -19.65
CA VAL A 121 33.62 -81.02 -19.02
C VAL A 121 33.59 -80.09 -17.81
N ASP A 122 34.62 -80.11 -16.98
CA ASP A 122 34.71 -79.25 -15.80
C ASP A 122 34.76 -77.76 -16.19
N GLU A 123 35.49 -77.41 -17.26
CA GLU A 123 35.51 -76.06 -17.82
C GLU A 123 34.11 -75.61 -18.31
N ILE A 124 33.37 -76.50 -18.98
CA ILE A 124 32.01 -76.21 -19.45
C ILE A 124 31.04 -76.03 -18.28
N ASN A 125 31.13 -76.88 -17.25
CA ASN A 125 30.27 -76.77 -16.07
C ASN A 125 30.52 -75.45 -15.33
N ASN A 126 31.79 -75.05 -15.17
CA ASN A 126 32.13 -73.76 -14.57
C ASN A 126 31.58 -72.57 -15.37
N LEU A 127 31.62 -72.64 -16.70
CA LEU A 127 31.03 -71.61 -17.56
C LEU A 127 29.50 -71.57 -17.39
N LEU A 128 28.86 -72.74 -17.34
CA LEU A 128 27.42 -72.85 -17.16
C LEU A 128 26.96 -72.28 -15.81
N ASP A 129 27.70 -72.54 -14.74
CA ASP A 129 27.40 -71.98 -13.41
C ASP A 129 27.51 -70.44 -13.41
N GLN A 130 28.48 -69.88 -14.13
CA GLN A 130 28.61 -68.42 -14.30
C GLN A 130 27.42 -67.84 -15.09
N GLU A 131 26.98 -68.50 -16.16
CA GLU A 131 25.82 -68.05 -16.94
C GLU A 131 24.51 -68.17 -16.15
N ILE A 132 24.35 -69.20 -15.32
CA ILE A 132 23.17 -69.36 -14.46
C ILE A 132 23.03 -68.19 -13.49
N LEU A 133 24.13 -67.71 -12.89
CA LEU A 133 24.11 -66.52 -12.02
C LEU A 133 23.63 -65.27 -12.77
N ALA A 134 24.04 -65.10 -14.04
CA ALA A 134 23.56 -64.01 -14.88
C ALA A 134 22.04 -64.11 -15.14
N LEU A 135 21.54 -65.33 -15.38
CA LEU A 135 20.10 -65.58 -15.54
C LEU A 135 19.30 -65.30 -14.27
N GLU A 136 19.82 -65.62 -13.09
CA GLU A 136 19.17 -65.28 -11.82
C GLU A 136 19.08 -63.77 -11.60
N LYS A 137 20.14 -63.03 -11.93
CA LYS A 137 20.13 -61.57 -11.90
C LYS A 137 19.04 -61.03 -12.85
N LEU A 138 18.97 -61.55 -14.06
CA LEU A 138 17.96 -61.14 -15.05
C LEU A 138 16.53 -61.48 -14.58
N ARG A 139 16.32 -62.60 -13.88
CA ARG A 139 15.03 -62.94 -13.25
C ARG A 139 14.64 -61.93 -12.16
N LYS A 140 15.59 -61.51 -11.33
CA LYS A 140 15.36 -60.47 -10.30
C LYS A 140 15.04 -59.12 -10.94
N GLU A 141 15.78 -58.70 -11.96
CA GLU A 141 15.52 -57.48 -12.74
C GLU A 141 14.14 -57.51 -13.40
N LYS A 142 13.76 -58.65 -14.01
CA LYS A 142 12.42 -58.85 -14.56
C LYS A 142 11.33 -58.70 -13.48
N ALA A 143 11.52 -59.27 -12.29
CA ALA A 143 10.56 -59.15 -11.20
C ALA A 143 10.40 -57.69 -10.73
N GLN A 144 11.51 -56.96 -10.60
CA GLN A 144 11.49 -55.52 -10.27
C GLN A 144 10.80 -54.69 -11.36
N TYR A 145 11.07 -54.99 -12.63
CA TYR A 145 10.40 -54.35 -13.75
C TYR A 145 8.88 -54.56 -13.70
N TRP A 146 8.42 -55.79 -13.43
CA TRP A 146 6.99 -56.06 -13.27
C TRP A 146 6.36 -55.30 -12.10
N GLN A 147 7.05 -55.20 -10.97
CA GLN A 147 6.59 -54.37 -9.85
C GLN A 147 6.49 -52.89 -10.25
N TRP A 148 7.47 -52.38 -10.99
CA TRP A 148 7.46 -51.02 -11.50
C TRP A 148 6.31 -50.78 -12.50
N VAL A 149 6.06 -51.71 -13.43
CA VAL A 149 4.94 -51.62 -14.38
C VAL A 149 3.60 -51.62 -13.64
N ASN A 150 3.41 -52.53 -12.68
CA ASN A 150 2.19 -52.55 -11.86
C ASN A 150 2.04 -51.26 -11.04
N GLY A 151 3.13 -50.75 -10.47
CA GLY A 151 3.12 -49.47 -9.77
C GLY A 151 2.77 -48.30 -10.68
N ASN A 152 3.32 -48.25 -11.90
CA ASN A 152 3.06 -47.18 -12.86
C ASN A 152 1.63 -47.22 -13.39
N THR A 153 1.09 -48.41 -13.67
CA THR A 153 -0.31 -48.57 -14.10
C THR A 153 -1.28 -48.15 -13.00
N GLU A 154 -1.02 -48.52 -11.74
CA GLU A 154 -1.82 -48.07 -10.61
C GLU A 154 -1.70 -46.55 -10.38
N LEU A 155 -0.51 -45.99 -10.54
CA LEU A 155 -0.28 -44.55 -10.45
C LEU A 155 -1.00 -43.80 -11.57
N GLU A 156 -1.00 -44.29 -12.80
CA GLU A 156 -1.80 -43.73 -13.90
C GLU A 156 -3.29 -43.82 -13.61
N ARG A 157 -3.77 -44.95 -13.08
CA ARG A 157 -5.16 -45.12 -12.65
C ARG A 157 -5.54 -44.07 -11.62
N LEU A 158 -4.76 -43.93 -10.56
CA LEU A 158 -4.99 -42.94 -9.50
C LEU A 158 -4.91 -41.51 -10.02
N LYS A 159 -3.95 -41.18 -10.90
CA LYS A 159 -3.88 -39.86 -11.54
C LYS A 159 -5.16 -39.53 -12.31
N ARG A 160 -5.71 -40.48 -13.08
CA ARG A 160 -6.98 -40.28 -13.78
C ARG A 160 -8.12 -40.01 -12.81
N PHE A 161 -8.16 -40.71 -11.67
CA PHE A 161 -9.15 -40.44 -10.62
C PHE A 161 -8.99 -39.06 -10.00
N CYS A 162 -7.75 -38.62 -9.70
CA CYS A 162 -7.51 -37.27 -9.18
C CYS A 162 -7.97 -36.20 -10.16
N ILE A 163 -7.61 -36.32 -11.44
CA ILE A 163 -8.03 -35.38 -12.49
C ILE A 163 -9.55 -35.36 -12.63
N ALA A 164 -10.21 -36.53 -12.61
CA ALA A 164 -11.67 -36.62 -12.68
C ALA A 164 -12.33 -35.96 -11.46
N TYR A 165 -11.78 -36.16 -10.26
CA TYR A 165 -12.26 -35.52 -9.04
C TYR A 165 -12.10 -34.00 -9.09
N GLU A 166 -10.92 -33.51 -9.49
CA GLU A 166 -10.66 -32.07 -9.68
C GLU A 166 -11.62 -31.46 -10.70
N PHE A 167 -11.90 -32.15 -11.80
CA PHE A 167 -12.87 -31.72 -12.81
C PHE A 167 -14.28 -31.58 -12.23
N ILE A 168 -14.76 -32.59 -11.49
CA ILE A 168 -16.08 -32.56 -10.84
C ILE A 168 -16.16 -31.43 -9.81
N GLN A 169 -15.10 -31.23 -9.01
CA GLN A 169 -15.06 -30.13 -8.05
C GLN A 169 -15.10 -28.77 -8.74
N ALA A 170 -14.34 -28.60 -9.83
CA ALA A 170 -14.39 -27.38 -10.64
C ALA A 170 -15.79 -27.17 -11.25
N GLU A 171 -16.47 -28.24 -11.66
CA GLU A 171 -17.83 -28.18 -12.18
C GLU A 171 -18.84 -27.73 -11.12
N ILE A 172 -18.77 -28.27 -9.90
CA ILE A 172 -19.59 -27.84 -8.77
C ILE A 172 -19.33 -26.37 -8.42
N ILE A 173 -18.06 -25.94 -8.40
CA ILE A 173 -17.70 -24.54 -8.15
C ILE A 173 -18.26 -23.63 -9.24
N ARG A 174 -18.13 -24.03 -10.51
CA ARG A 174 -18.70 -23.31 -11.65
C ARG A 174 -20.21 -23.16 -11.50
N ASP A 175 -20.92 -24.26 -11.23
CA ASP A 175 -22.38 -24.25 -11.13
C ASP A 175 -22.85 -23.41 -9.94
N ASN A 176 -22.16 -23.49 -8.80
CA ASN A 176 -22.41 -22.62 -7.65
C ASN A 176 -22.16 -21.13 -7.98
N ALA A 177 -21.10 -20.81 -8.71
CA ALA A 177 -20.81 -19.45 -9.15
C ALA A 177 -21.88 -18.94 -10.14
N VAL A 178 -22.30 -19.77 -11.09
CA VAL A 178 -23.38 -19.46 -12.04
C VAL A 178 -24.69 -19.20 -11.30
N ASN A 179 -25.04 -20.07 -10.34
CA ASN A 179 -26.22 -19.90 -9.49
C ASN A 179 -26.12 -18.61 -8.66
N GLY A 180 -24.96 -18.32 -8.08
CA GLY A 180 -24.71 -17.08 -7.33
C GLY A 180 -24.85 -15.83 -8.21
N VAL A 181 -24.34 -15.85 -9.44
CA VAL A 181 -24.53 -14.76 -10.42
C VAL A 181 -26.00 -14.63 -10.80
N GLY A 182 -26.71 -15.74 -11.00
CA GLY A 182 -28.15 -15.76 -11.26
C GLY A 182 -28.95 -15.08 -10.15
N GLN A 183 -28.67 -15.43 -8.88
CA GLN A 183 -29.30 -14.79 -7.72
C GLN A 183 -28.98 -13.30 -7.62
N LYS A 184 -27.73 -12.90 -7.91
CA LYS A 184 -27.37 -11.47 -7.91
C LYS A 184 -28.06 -10.71 -9.04
N LYS A 185 -28.17 -11.29 -10.23
CA LYS A 185 -28.94 -10.70 -11.35
C LYS A 185 -30.41 -10.55 -11.01
N ALA A 186 -31.02 -11.55 -10.36
CA ALA A 186 -32.40 -11.46 -9.90
C ALA A 186 -32.60 -10.31 -8.90
N ARG A 187 -31.70 -10.17 -7.91
CA ARG A 187 -31.74 -9.05 -6.96
C ARG A 187 -31.55 -7.68 -7.62
N ILE A 188 -30.67 -7.58 -8.63
CA ILE A 188 -30.50 -6.35 -9.41
C ILE A 188 -31.81 -6.02 -10.12
N ALA A 189 -32.44 -7.00 -10.77
CA ALA A 189 -33.73 -6.78 -11.44
C ALA A 189 -34.83 -6.33 -10.46
N GLU A 190 -34.93 -6.93 -9.27
CA GLU A 190 -35.85 -6.51 -8.21
C GLU A 190 -35.56 -5.07 -7.71
N GLN A 191 -34.29 -4.72 -7.58
CA GLN A 191 -33.88 -3.36 -7.21
C GLN A 191 -34.17 -2.36 -8.33
N ASP A 192 -33.91 -2.69 -9.58
CA ASP A 192 -34.22 -1.85 -10.74
C ASP A 192 -35.73 -1.63 -10.86
N GLU A 193 -36.55 -2.66 -10.61
CA GLU A 193 -38.01 -2.52 -10.57
C GLU A 193 -38.45 -1.60 -9.42
N SER A 194 -37.84 -1.75 -8.24
CA SER A 194 -38.12 -0.89 -7.08
C SER A 194 -37.70 0.55 -7.33
N ILE A 195 -36.55 0.78 -7.97
CA ILE A 195 -36.08 2.11 -8.38
C ILE A 195 -37.07 2.72 -9.38
N GLY A 196 -37.55 1.95 -10.35
CA GLY A 196 -38.56 2.40 -11.32
C GLY A 196 -39.87 2.81 -10.63
N LYS A 197 -40.34 2.04 -9.66
CA LYS A 197 -41.51 2.38 -8.83
C LYS A 197 -41.31 3.68 -8.05
N LEU A 198 -40.19 3.80 -7.34
CA LEU A 198 -39.85 5.00 -6.58
C LEU A 198 -39.67 6.23 -7.47
N GLN A 199 -39.08 6.10 -8.65
CA GLN A 199 -39.00 7.19 -9.63
C GLN A 199 -40.39 7.61 -10.14
N GLY A 200 -41.29 6.64 -10.33
CA GLY A 200 -42.71 6.91 -10.61
C GLY A 200 -43.36 7.73 -9.51
N GLU A 201 -43.21 7.31 -8.25
CA GLU A 201 -43.73 8.01 -7.07
C GLU A 201 -43.13 9.42 -6.92
N ILE A 202 -41.81 9.57 -7.13
CA ILE A 202 -41.14 10.88 -7.11
C ILE A 202 -41.69 11.80 -8.19
N ASN A 203 -41.92 11.30 -9.40
CA ASN A 203 -42.51 12.09 -10.48
C ASN A 203 -43.95 12.50 -10.17
N GLU A 204 -44.74 11.61 -9.56
CA GLU A 204 -46.11 11.90 -9.15
C GLU A 204 -46.17 12.94 -8.04
N ILE A 205 -45.36 12.78 -6.99
CA ILE A 205 -45.21 13.77 -5.92
C ILE A 205 -44.66 15.09 -6.47
N GLY A 206 -43.70 15.05 -7.40
CA GLY A 206 -43.17 16.23 -8.08
C GLY A 206 -44.24 16.96 -8.88
N ALA A 207 -45.12 16.23 -9.57
CA ALA A 207 -46.28 16.79 -10.26
C ALA A 207 -47.27 17.42 -9.26
N GLN A 208 -47.57 16.75 -8.14
CA GLN A 208 -48.42 17.29 -7.08
C GLN A 208 -47.82 18.56 -6.46
N ILE A 209 -46.52 18.57 -6.16
CA ILE A 209 -45.82 19.77 -5.67
C ILE A 209 -45.94 20.88 -6.71
N SER A 210 -45.67 20.61 -7.98
CA SER A 210 -45.75 21.62 -9.05
C SER A 210 -47.15 22.22 -9.16
N ALA A 211 -48.21 21.40 -9.08
CA ALA A 211 -49.60 21.82 -9.10
C ALA A 211 -49.95 22.65 -7.86
N LEU A 212 -49.51 22.24 -6.68
CA LEU A 212 -49.69 22.99 -5.43
C LEU A 212 -48.93 24.32 -5.45
N THR A 213 -47.71 24.37 -6.00
CA THR A 213 -46.98 25.64 -6.18
C THR A 213 -47.67 26.54 -7.18
N ALA A 214 -48.19 26.02 -8.30
CA ALA A 214 -48.95 26.82 -9.26
C ALA A 214 -50.24 27.37 -8.62
N GLN A 215 -50.97 26.55 -7.86
CA GLN A 215 -52.16 26.99 -7.13
C GLN A 215 -51.82 28.03 -6.05
N LYS A 216 -50.70 27.83 -5.34
CA LYS A 216 -50.20 28.78 -4.34
C LYS A 216 -49.75 30.07 -4.99
N GLU A 217 -49.08 30.05 -6.13
CA GLU A 217 -48.68 31.25 -6.89
C GLU A 217 -49.87 31.98 -7.50
N GLU A 218 -50.92 31.27 -7.89
CA GLU A 218 -52.17 31.88 -8.37
C GLU A 218 -52.91 32.58 -7.22
N LEU A 219 -53.04 31.92 -6.07
CA LEU A 219 -53.64 32.49 -4.86
C LEU A 219 -52.81 33.63 -4.30
N LEU A 220 -51.50 33.43 -4.11
CA LEU A 220 -50.59 34.49 -3.67
C LEU A 220 -50.47 35.58 -4.72
N GLY A 221 -50.54 35.31 -6.01
CA GLY A 221 -50.53 36.33 -7.06
C GLY A 221 -51.79 37.19 -7.02
N ALA A 222 -52.95 36.59 -6.74
CA ALA A 222 -54.21 37.31 -6.54
C ALA A 222 -54.21 38.11 -5.23
N GLU A 223 -53.78 37.50 -4.12
CA GLU A 223 -53.65 38.18 -2.83
C GLU A 223 -52.57 39.27 -2.86
N MET A 224 -51.43 39.05 -3.52
CA MET A 224 -50.36 40.03 -3.70
C MET A 224 -50.79 41.16 -4.63
N LYS A 225 -51.60 40.92 -5.67
CA LYS A 225 -52.16 42.00 -6.50
C LYS A 225 -53.09 42.89 -5.68
N THR A 226 -54.04 42.29 -4.97
CA THR A 226 -54.98 43.03 -4.11
C THR A 226 -54.27 43.75 -2.97
N LEU A 227 -53.27 43.11 -2.35
CA LEU A 227 -52.48 43.72 -1.29
C LEU A 227 -51.53 44.79 -1.83
N SER A 228 -50.95 44.64 -3.02
CA SER A 228 -50.16 45.68 -3.69
C SER A 228 -51.02 46.89 -4.03
N GLU A 229 -52.21 46.69 -4.59
CA GLU A 229 -53.17 47.77 -4.84
C GLU A 229 -53.55 48.51 -3.55
N ASN A 230 -53.75 47.77 -2.45
CA ASN A 230 -54.01 48.36 -1.14
C ASN A 230 -52.79 49.07 -0.55
N VAL A 231 -51.59 48.52 -0.68
CA VAL A 231 -50.33 49.13 -0.22
C VAL A 231 -50.00 50.37 -1.04
N ASP A 232 -50.23 50.37 -2.35
CA ASP A 232 -50.05 51.53 -3.21
C ASP A 232 -51.08 52.63 -2.87
N ALA A 233 -52.34 52.26 -2.60
CA ALA A 233 -53.35 53.20 -2.14
C ALA A 233 -52.99 53.81 -0.77
N ILE A 234 -52.57 52.98 0.20
CA ILE A 234 -52.13 53.43 1.52
C ILE A 234 -50.85 54.27 1.41
N SER A 235 -49.89 53.87 0.57
CA SER A 235 -48.67 54.62 0.28
C SER A 235 -48.98 55.99 -0.30
N HIS A 236 -49.89 56.07 -1.28
CA HIS A 236 -50.34 57.36 -1.83
C HIS A 236 -50.99 58.25 -0.77
N VAL A 237 -51.83 57.70 0.11
CA VAL A 237 -52.41 58.44 1.24
C VAL A 237 -51.33 58.88 2.23
N LEU A 238 -50.39 58.01 2.56
CA LEU A 238 -49.33 58.25 3.54
C LEU A 238 -48.30 59.26 3.02
N VAL A 239 -47.93 59.23 1.74
CA VAL A 239 -47.11 60.27 1.10
C VAL A 239 -47.82 61.62 1.11
N LYS A 240 -49.14 61.63 0.88
CA LYS A 240 -49.95 62.85 0.92
C LYS A 240 -50.04 63.44 2.33
N GLU A 241 -50.33 62.61 3.32
CA GLU A 241 -50.36 62.99 4.74
C GLU A 241 -48.97 63.37 5.27
N THR A 242 -47.92 62.67 4.86
CA THR A 242 -46.53 63.01 5.25
C THR A 242 -46.10 64.32 4.62
N SER A 243 -46.49 64.61 3.38
CA SER A 243 -46.23 65.90 2.74
C SER A 243 -46.97 67.05 3.43
N LEU A 244 -48.24 66.84 3.82
CA LEU A 244 -49.01 67.80 4.61
C LEU A 244 -48.39 68.04 5.99
N LEU A 245 -47.99 66.97 6.68
CA LEU A 245 -47.36 67.04 8.00
C LEU A 245 -45.97 67.70 7.93
N ASN A 246 -45.19 67.44 6.89
CA ASN A 246 -43.88 68.08 6.72
C ASN A 246 -44.02 69.59 6.42
N ASN A 247 -44.98 69.98 5.57
CA ASN A 247 -45.33 71.39 5.36
C ASN A 247 -45.77 72.07 6.66
N GLN A 248 -46.65 71.43 7.44
CA GLN A 248 -47.08 71.98 8.74
C GLN A 248 -45.92 72.09 9.73
N LYS A 249 -45.01 71.11 9.77
CA LYS A 249 -43.84 71.11 10.66
C LYS A 249 -42.85 72.21 10.27
N GLU A 250 -42.69 72.47 8.98
CA GLU A 250 -41.85 73.55 8.46
C GLU A 250 -42.46 74.92 8.77
N SER A 251 -43.78 75.09 8.59
CA SER A 251 -44.51 76.30 9.03
C SER A 251 -44.41 76.54 10.54
N LEU A 252 -44.57 75.50 11.37
CA LEU A 252 -44.42 75.58 12.83
C LEU A 252 -42.99 75.97 13.25
N LYS A 253 -41.98 75.45 12.54
CA LYS A 253 -40.57 75.81 12.79
C LYS A 253 -40.30 77.27 12.43
N THR A 254 -40.90 77.78 11.36
CA THR A 254 -40.81 79.21 11.00
C THR A 254 -41.53 80.10 12.01
N GLU A 255 -42.73 79.74 12.48
CA GLU A 255 -43.47 80.50 13.50
C GLU A 255 -42.73 80.52 14.85
N LYS A 256 -42.16 79.38 15.27
CA LYS A 256 -41.40 79.30 16.52
C LYS A 256 -40.13 80.16 16.48
N ASN A 257 -39.42 80.16 15.35
CA ASN A 257 -38.26 81.03 15.15
C ASN A 257 -38.63 82.52 15.10
N THR A 258 -39.82 82.88 14.60
CA THR A 258 -40.32 84.27 14.66
C THR A 258 -40.73 84.67 16.07
N ALA A 259 -41.34 83.77 16.84
CA ALA A 259 -41.70 84.01 18.23
C ALA A 259 -40.44 84.23 19.10
N ASP A 260 -39.41 83.40 18.95
CA ASP A 260 -38.15 83.54 19.71
C ASP A 260 -37.42 84.86 19.39
N LYS A 261 -37.50 85.36 18.15
CA LYS A 261 -36.96 86.67 17.77
C LYS A 261 -37.74 87.82 18.41
N ILE A 262 -39.06 87.72 18.47
CA ILE A 262 -39.92 88.72 19.12
C ILE A 262 -39.67 88.76 20.62
N VAL A 263 -39.55 87.60 21.28
CA VAL A 263 -39.24 87.53 22.73
C VAL A 263 -37.91 88.21 23.05
N LYS A 264 -36.85 87.94 22.27
CA LYS A 264 -35.55 88.63 22.43
C LYS A 264 -35.66 90.14 22.23
N SER A 265 -36.42 90.60 21.24
CA SER A 265 -36.63 92.04 21.03
C SER A 265 -37.39 92.72 22.18
N ILE A 266 -38.32 92.01 22.83
CA ILE A 266 -39.03 92.52 24.02
C ILE A 266 -38.11 92.59 25.24
N GLU A 267 -37.20 91.62 25.39
CA GLU A 267 -36.21 91.60 26.47
C GLU A 267 -35.19 92.73 26.35
N ASP A 268 -34.71 93.01 25.13
CA ASP A 268 -33.80 94.12 24.85
C ASP A 268 -34.47 95.49 25.07
N ILE A 269 -35.75 95.63 24.69
CA ILE A 269 -36.53 96.86 24.98
C ILE A 269 -36.76 97.04 26.48
N LYS A 270 -37.03 95.97 27.24
CA LYS A 270 -37.16 96.04 28.71
C LYS A 270 -35.87 96.48 29.40
N LYS A 271 -34.70 96.01 28.93
CA LYS A 271 -33.41 96.50 29.43
C LYS A 271 -33.21 97.98 29.13
N SER A 272 -33.53 98.43 27.93
CA SER A 272 -33.43 99.85 27.56
C SER A 272 -34.37 100.76 28.37
N ILE A 273 -35.57 100.28 28.73
CA ILE A 273 -36.50 101.02 29.61
C ILE A 273 -35.95 101.09 31.05
N SER A 274 -35.38 99.99 31.57
CA SER A 274 -34.79 99.97 32.91
C SER A 274 -33.58 100.90 33.07
N GLU A 275 -32.77 101.08 32.02
CA GLU A 275 -31.65 102.03 32.03
C GLU A 275 -32.18 103.48 32.01
N ARG A 276 -33.20 103.77 31.20
CA ARG A 276 -33.83 105.11 31.18
C ARG A 276 -34.54 105.45 32.50
N ASP A 277 -35.17 104.49 33.17
CA ASP A 277 -35.77 104.70 34.49
C ASP A 277 -34.73 105.02 35.59
N PHE A 278 -33.50 104.52 35.44
CA PHE A 278 -32.39 104.85 36.34
C PHE A 278 -31.86 106.28 36.10
N ASP A 279 -31.77 106.70 34.85
CA ASP A 279 -31.38 108.08 34.49
C ASP A 279 -32.44 109.11 34.92
N VAL A 280 -33.73 108.75 34.88
CA VAL A 280 -34.81 109.63 35.38
C VAL A 280 -34.75 109.78 36.90
N LYS A 281 -34.49 108.71 37.66
CA LYS A 281 -34.34 108.80 39.13
C LYS A 281 -33.17 109.67 39.56
N THR A 282 -32.02 109.59 38.89
CA THR A 282 -30.87 110.45 39.21
C THR A 282 -31.12 111.92 38.88
N ALA A 283 -31.92 112.21 37.85
CA ALA A 283 -32.37 113.57 37.55
C ALA A 283 -33.41 114.10 38.55
N GLU A 284 -34.30 113.25 39.07
CA GLU A 284 -35.28 113.62 40.12
C GLU A 284 -34.61 113.86 41.48
N ASP A 285 -33.60 113.08 41.86
CA ASP A 285 -32.82 113.30 43.09
C ASP A 285 -31.99 114.60 43.00
N GLY A 286 -31.47 114.96 41.82
CA GLY A 286 -30.82 116.26 41.59
C GLY A 286 -31.79 117.45 41.65
N ALA A 287 -33.05 117.26 41.22
CA ALA A 287 -34.08 118.29 41.27
C ALA A 287 -34.62 118.52 42.69
N THR A 288 -34.67 117.48 43.53
CA THR A 288 -35.07 117.61 44.94
C THR A 288 -33.99 118.26 45.79
N ASP A 289 -32.70 118.04 45.50
CA ASP A 289 -31.59 118.69 46.20
C ASP A 289 -31.49 120.20 45.86
N LEU A 290 -31.80 120.58 44.60
CA LEU A 290 -31.96 121.98 44.20
C LEU A 290 -33.18 122.64 44.84
N LYS A 291 -34.27 121.90 45.07
CA LYS A 291 -35.48 122.42 45.74
C LYS A 291 -35.23 122.71 47.23
N ASN A 292 -34.53 121.84 47.94
CA ASN A 292 -34.15 122.07 49.35
C ASN A 292 -33.21 123.26 49.50
N ARG A 293 -32.30 123.47 48.52
CA ARG A 293 -31.38 124.62 48.50
C ARG A 293 -32.09 125.95 48.26
N VAL A 294 -33.19 125.94 47.50
CA VAL A 294 -34.07 127.10 47.31
C VAL A 294 -34.90 127.38 48.58
N GLU A 295 -35.32 126.34 49.31
CA GLU A 295 -36.05 126.48 50.59
C GLU A 295 -35.19 127.05 51.73
N ASP A 296 -33.91 126.69 51.81
CA ASP A 296 -32.96 127.26 52.79
C ASP A 296 -32.55 128.70 52.44
N LEU A 297 -32.45 129.01 51.15
CA LEU A 297 -32.22 130.38 50.67
C LEU A 297 -33.47 131.27 50.85
N SER A 298 -34.69 130.72 50.80
CA SER A 298 -35.90 131.49 51.11
C SER A 298 -36.07 131.77 52.60
N LYS A 299 -35.65 130.85 53.48
CA LYS A 299 -35.67 131.09 54.94
C LYS A 299 -34.66 132.15 55.39
N SER A 300 -33.49 132.19 54.76
CA SER A 300 -32.50 133.25 55.02
C SER A 300 -32.93 134.60 54.44
N LEU A 301 -33.75 134.64 53.39
CA LEU A 301 -34.36 135.86 52.85
C LEU A 301 -35.48 136.41 53.76
N GLU A 302 -36.29 135.54 54.38
CA GLU A 302 -37.29 135.92 55.40
C GLU A 302 -36.66 136.47 56.69
N GLU A 303 -35.44 136.03 57.07
CA GLU A 303 -34.69 136.61 58.20
C GLU A 303 -34.22 138.04 57.89
N TYR A 304 -33.75 138.31 56.67
CA TYR A 304 -33.35 139.66 56.24
C TYR A 304 -34.54 140.61 56.02
N GLU A 305 -35.73 140.10 55.63
CA GLU A 305 -36.96 140.90 55.58
C GLU A 305 -37.54 141.21 56.98
N LYS A 306 -37.34 140.33 57.96
CA LYS A 306 -37.68 140.60 59.37
C LYS A 306 -36.78 141.65 60.01
N GLU A 307 -35.49 141.70 59.67
CA GLU A 307 -34.59 142.75 60.16
C GLU A 307 -34.85 144.11 59.49
N TYR A 308 -35.24 144.13 58.21
CA TYR A 308 -35.51 145.38 57.49
C TYR A 308 -36.89 146.01 57.82
N GLN A 309 -37.93 145.19 58.07
CA GLN A 309 -39.21 145.70 58.60
C GLN A 309 -39.17 146.04 60.10
N GLY A 310 -38.14 145.60 60.84
CA GLY A 310 -37.88 146.02 62.22
C GLY A 310 -37.34 147.46 62.37
N VAL A 311 -36.81 148.05 61.30
CA VAL A 311 -36.25 149.42 61.27
C VAL A 311 -37.27 150.48 60.81
N LEU A 312 -38.45 150.10 60.29
CA LEU A 312 -39.44 151.03 59.72
C LEU A 312 -40.74 151.21 60.53
N ALA A 313 -40.93 150.54 61.67
CA ALA A 313 -42.08 150.75 62.55
C ALA A 313 -41.72 150.51 64.03
N GLY A 314 -41.08 151.50 64.66
CA GLY A 314 -40.52 151.38 66.00
C GLY A 314 -41.51 151.08 67.14
N LYS A 315 -41.29 149.92 67.80
CA LYS A 315 -41.38 149.61 69.26
C LYS A 315 -40.95 148.13 69.43
N SER A 316 -39.72 147.81 69.85
CA SER A 316 -39.23 147.61 71.24
C SER A 316 -40.10 146.64 72.07
N SER A 317 -39.65 145.54 72.72
CA SER A 317 -38.33 145.05 73.16
C SER A 317 -37.29 146.10 73.54
N GLY A 318 -37.41 146.66 74.75
CA GLY A 318 -36.50 147.63 75.39
C GLY A 318 -37.11 149.01 75.68
N ASN A 319 -37.85 149.13 76.80
CA ASN A 319 -38.40 150.32 77.48
C ASN A 319 -39.54 151.16 76.84
N GLU A 320 -40.71 151.06 77.48
CA GLU A 320 -41.55 152.14 78.04
C GLU A 320 -41.55 153.51 77.30
N GLU A 321 -42.64 153.82 76.60
CA GLU A 321 -43.69 154.76 77.03
C GLU A 321 -43.39 156.26 76.80
N LYS A 322 -44.21 156.86 75.91
CA LYS A 322 -44.64 158.28 75.84
C LYS A 322 -43.70 159.30 75.17
N CYS A 323 -44.34 160.35 74.64
CA CYS A 323 -44.10 160.95 73.32
C CYS A 323 -43.26 162.25 73.34
N LEU A 324 -42.49 162.46 72.26
CA LEU A 324 -41.54 163.56 72.04
C LEU A 324 -42.17 164.96 71.98
N GLU A 325 -43.50 165.08 71.90
CA GLU A 325 -44.19 166.38 71.96
C GLU A 325 -44.74 166.73 73.35
N ASP A 326 -44.90 165.74 74.25
CA ASP A 326 -45.28 165.97 75.64
C ASP A 326 -44.05 166.21 76.55
N GLN A 327 -42.90 165.57 76.31
CA GLN A 327 -41.66 165.85 77.07
C GLN A 327 -41.10 167.27 76.81
N MET A 328 -41.42 167.88 75.66
CA MET A 328 -41.10 169.29 75.38
C MET A 328 -42.00 170.27 76.13
N ARG A 329 -43.17 169.81 76.60
CA ARG A 329 -44.11 170.61 77.39
C ARG A 329 -43.80 170.53 78.89
N ASP A 330 -43.40 169.35 79.39
CA ASP A 330 -42.98 169.16 80.79
C ASP A 330 -41.61 169.78 81.10
N ALA A 331 -40.69 169.82 80.13
CA ALA A 331 -39.46 170.60 80.26
C ALA A 331 -39.72 172.12 80.35
N LYS A 332 -40.86 172.64 79.83
CA LYS A 332 -41.26 174.05 79.99
C LYS A 332 -42.05 174.32 81.28
N ALA A 333 -42.75 173.32 81.82
CA ALA A 333 -43.47 173.46 83.08
C ALA A 333 -42.54 173.38 84.30
N ALA A 334 -41.52 172.52 84.29
CA ALA A 334 -40.53 172.43 85.38
C ALA A 334 -39.65 173.69 85.51
N VAL A 335 -39.39 174.39 84.40
CA VAL A 335 -38.74 175.71 84.39
C VAL A 335 -39.64 176.79 84.99
N GLY A 336 -40.96 176.63 84.87
CA GLY A 336 -41.93 177.50 85.54
C GLY A 336 -42.03 177.24 87.04
N SER A 337 -42.08 175.98 87.48
CA SER A 337 -42.26 175.63 88.90
C SER A 337 -41.04 175.99 89.75
N ALA A 338 -39.83 175.77 89.24
CA ALA A 338 -38.60 176.18 89.91
C ALA A 338 -38.45 177.71 90.00
N GLU A 339 -38.96 178.45 89.00
CA GLU A 339 -39.02 179.91 89.06
C GLU A 339 -40.04 180.41 90.08
N THR A 340 -41.16 179.70 90.29
CA THR A 340 -42.13 180.05 91.34
C THR A 340 -41.63 179.71 92.74
N GLU A 341 -40.91 178.59 92.94
CA GLU A 341 -40.32 178.27 94.26
C GLU A 341 -39.20 179.24 94.65
N LEU A 342 -38.36 179.66 93.70
CA LEU A 342 -37.35 180.69 93.96
C LEU A 342 -37.97 182.08 94.15
N LYS A 343 -39.03 182.42 93.40
CA LYS A 343 -39.77 183.66 93.60
C LYS A 343 -40.53 183.66 94.94
N GLN A 344 -40.91 182.51 95.50
CA GLN A 344 -41.43 182.40 96.87
C GLN A 344 -40.37 182.59 97.96
N PHE A 345 -39.14 182.09 97.78
CA PHE A 345 -38.06 182.36 98.76
C PHE A 345 -37.50 183.79 98.68
N LYS A 346 -37.70 184.53 97.57
CA LYS A 346 -37.19 185.90 97.35
C LYS A 346 -38.18 187.03 97.66
N ALA A 347 -39.47 186.74 97.81
CA ALA A 347 -40.49 187.78 97.87
C ALA A 347 -40.79 188.30 99.28
N GLN A 348 -40.37 187.65 100.37
CA GLN A 348 -40.75 188.14 101.69
C GLN A 348 -39.71 187.78 102.75
N ILE A 349 -39.09 188.75 103.44
CA ILE A 349 -39.73 189.84 104.21
C ILE A 349 -40.54 189.14 105.32
N SER A 350 -40.39 189.45 106.60
CA SER A 350 -39.81 190.57 107.32
C SER A 350 -39.89 190.21 108.80
#